data_AF-A0A089I7P4-F1
#
_entry.id   AF-A0A089I7P4-F1
#
_cell.length_a   1.000
_cell.length_b   1.000
_cell.length_c   1.000
_cell.angle_alpha   90.00
_cell.angle_beta   90.00
_cell.angle_gamma   90.00
#
_symmetry.space_group_name_H-M   'P 1'
#
loop_
_entity.id
_entity.type
_entity.pdbx_description
1 polymer ?
#
loop_
_entity_poly.entity_id
_entity_poly.type
_entity_poly.pdbx_seq_one_letter_code
_entity_poly.pdbx_strand_id
1 'polypeptide(L)' 'MAIIINIDVMLAKRKMSVTELTERVGITMANLSILKNGKAKAIRFSTLEAICKALECQPGDILEYKSDEDTN' A
#
# COMPACT_ATOMS: atom_id res chain seq x y z
N MET A 1 -2.17 9.04 16.36
CA MET A 1 -2.20 7.63 15.93
C MET A 1 -2.59 7.53 14.45
N ALA A 2 -1.66 7.20 13.56
CA ALA A 2 -1.96 7.06 12.13
C ALA A 2 -1.42 5.73 11.59
N ILE A 3 -2.27 5.02 10.82
CA ILE A 3 -1.81 3.91 9.98
C ILE A 3 -1.25 4.53 8.70
N ILE A 4 0.04 4.31 8.46
CA ILE A 4 0.73 4.73 7.24
C ILE A 4 0.70 3.59 6.24
N ILE A 5 0.52 3.95 4.96
CA ILE A 5 0.50 3.02 3.84
C ILE A 5 1.75 3.21 2.99
N ASN A 6 2.68 2.26 3.06
CA ASN A 6 4.01 2.31 2.45
C ASN A 6 4.08 1.70 1.04
N ILE A 7 3.00 1.79 0.26
CA ILE A 7 2.94 1.22 -1.11
C ILE A 7 4.04 1.82 -2.00
N ASP A 8 4.34 3.12 -1.88
CA ASP A 8 5.38 3.76 -2.67
C ASP A 8 6.77 3.21 -2.44
N VAL A 9 7.09 2.93 -1.17
CA VAL A 9 8.36 2.31 -0.79
C VAL A 9 8.46 0.93 -1.44
N MET A 10 7.36 0.18 -1.43
CA MET A 10 7.33 -1.17 -2.02
C MET A 10 7.40 -1.16 -3.55
N LEU A 11 6.74 -0.21 -4.22
CA LEU A 11 6.88 0.00 -5.67
C LEU A 11 8.33 0.29 -6.05
N ALA A 12 9.00 1.19 -5.32
CA ALA A 12 10.42 1.50 -5.54
C ALA A 12 11.33 0.29 -5.30
N LYS A 13 11.14 -0.43 -4.19
CA LYS A 13 11.91 -1.66 -3.87
C LYS A 13 11.74 -2.75 -4.93
N ARG A 14 10.58 -2.84 -5.58
CA ARG A 14 10.27 -3.83 -6.62
C ARG A 14 10.50 -3.32 -8.05
N LYS A 15 10.91 -2.06 -8.22
CA LYS A 15 11.05 -1.39 -9.53
C LYS A 15 9.77 -1.52 -10.37
N MET A 16 8.62 -1.48 -9.72
CA MET A 16 7.30 -1.64 -10.33
C MET A 16 6.62 -0.28 -10.50
N SER A 17 5.94 -0.08 -11.62
CA SER A 17 5.14 1.13 -11.83
C SER A 17 3.78 1.04 -11.14
N VAL A 18 3.19 2.20 -10.82
CA VAL A 18 1.85 2.24 -10.23
C VAL A 18 0.79 1.65 -11.17
N THR A 19 0.95 1.85 -12.49
CA THR A 19 0.07 1.32 -13.54
C THR A 19 0.14 -0.20 -13.58
N GLU A 20 1.36 -0.76 -13.56
CA GLU A 20 1.56 -2.21 -13.52
C GLU A 20 0.92 -2.83 -12.27
N LEU A 21 1.03 -2.17 -11.11
CA LEU A 21 0.37 -2.64 -9.89
C LEU A 21 -1.16 -2.65 -10.03
N THR A 22 -1.75 -1.62 -10.64
CA THR A 22 -3.22 -1.61 -10.85
C THR A 22 -3.69 -2.74 -11.76
N GLU A 23 -2.92 -3.07 -12.80
CA GLU A 23 -3.22 -4.17 -13.71
C GLU A 23 -3.13 -5.53 -12.99
N ARG A 24 -2.08 -5.74 -12.20
CA ARG A 24 -1.88 -6.99 -11.43
C ARG A 24 -2.92 -7.19 -10.33
N VAL A 25 -3.32 -6.12 -9.64
CA VAL A 25 -4.24 -6.18 -8.48
C VAL A 25 -5.70 -6.13 -8.91
N GLY A 26 -6.00 -5.62 -10.11
CA GLY A 26 -7.37 -5.48 -10.60
C GLY A 26 -8.15 -4.34 -9.93
N ILE A 27 -7.47 -3.27 -9.52
CA ILE A 27 -8.09 -2.07 -8.93
C ILE A 27 -7.85 -0.84 -9.80
N THR A 28 -8.75 0.14 -9.72
CA THR A 28 -8.60 1.39 -10.45
C THR A 28 -7.42 2.22 -9.91
N MET A 29 -6.85 3.06 -10.78
CA MET A 29 -5.85 4.06 -10.40
C MET A 29 -6.34 4.99 -9.29
N ALA A 30 -7.64 5.33 -9.29
CA ALA A 30 -8.25 6.13 -8.24
C ALA A 30 -8.19 5.42 -6.87
N ASN A 31 -8.55 4.13 -6.81
CA ASN A 31 -8.49 3.36 -5.57
C ASN A 31 -7.05 3.20 -5.07
N LEU A 32 -6.11 2.90 -5.98
CA LEU A 32 -4.70 2.80 -5.61
C LEU A 32 -4.14 4.13 -5.10
N SER A 33 -4.52 5.25 -5.71
CA SER A 33 -4.11 6.59 -5.28
C SER A 33 -4.62 6.93 -3.87
N ILE A 34 -5.85 6.54 -3.52
CA ILE A 34 -6.40 6.72 -2.18
C ILE A 34 -5.60 5.92 -1.14
N LEU A 35 -5.23 4.67 -1.47
CA LEU A 35 -4.41 3.81 -0.61
C LEU A 35 -3.01 4.39 -0.42
N LYS A 36 -2.28 4.62 -1.52
CA LYS A 36 -0.90 5.12 -1.53
C LYS A 36 -0.73 6.43 -0.77
N ASN A 37 -1.69 7.35 -0.90
CA ASN A 37 -1.60 8.66 -0.26
C ASN A 37 -2.09 8.67 1.21
N GLY A 38 -2.35 7.51 1.82
CA GLY A 38 -2.80 7.40 3.21
C GLY A 38 -4.20 7.99 3.46
N LYS A 39 -4.99 8.22 2.40
CA LYS A 39 -6.36 8.77 2.50
C LYS A 39 -7.41 7.67 2.72
N ALA A 40 -7.01 6.41 2.64
CA ALA A 40 -7.89 5.27 2.86
C ALA A 40 -8.28 5.16 4.34
N LYS A 41 -9.58 4.98 4.60
CA LYS A 41 -10.11 4.70 5.95
C LYS A 41 -10.17 3.20 6.25
N ALA A 42 -10.18 2.37 5.21
CA ALA A 42 -10.26 0.93 5.30
C ALA A 42 -9.63 0.30 4.06
N ILE A 43 -9.14 -0.93 4.21
CA ILE A 43 -8.70 -1.80 3.12
C ILE A 43 -9.33 -3.18 3.33
N ARG A 44 -9.85 -3.78 2.25
CA ARG A 44 -10.32 -5.17 2.30
C ARG A 44 -9.11 -6.10 2.31
N PHE A 45 -9.17 -7.20 3.08
CA PHE A 45 -8.08 -8.18 3.08
C PHE A 45 -7.80 -8.76 1.70
N SER A 46 -8.82 -8.98 0.86
CA SER A 46 -8.62 -9.42 -0.53
C SER A 46 -7.78 -8.43 -1.35
N THR A 47 -7.97 -7.13 -1.15
CA THR A 47 -7.15 -6.10 -1.80
C THR A 47 -5.73 -6.10 -1.24
N LEU A 48 -5.59 -6.18 0.08
CA LEU A 48 -4.27 -6.26 0.72
C LEU A 48 -3.49 -7.49 0.27
N GLU A 49 -4.13 -8.65 0.21
CA GLU A 49 -3.59 -9.91 -0.28
C GLU A 49 -3.13 -9.79 -1.74
N ALA A 50 -3.96 -9.23 -2.62
CA ALA A 50 -3.61 -9.03 -4.02
C ALA A 50 -2.39 -8.11 -4.19
N ILE A 51 -2.30 -7.04 -3.38
CA ILE A 51 -1.13 -6.15 -3.37
C ILE A 51 0.10 -6.90 -2.88
N CYS A 52 -0.01 -7.66 -1.78
CA CYS A 52 1.10 -8.46 -1.23
C CYS A 52 1.62 -9.48 -2.26
N LYS A 53 0.72 -10.15 -2.99
CA LYS A 53 1.10 -11.06 -4.08
C LYS A 53 1.77 -10.33 -5.23
N ALA A 54 1.22 -9.21 -5.68
CA ALA A 54 1.77 -8.45 -6.80
C ALA A 54 3.16 -7.85 -6.49
N LEU A 55 3.37 -7.41 -5.25
CA LEU A 55 4.62 -6.80 -4.78
C LEU A 55 5.55 -7.80 -4.09
N GLU A 56 5.21 -9.08 -4.01
CA GLU A 56 5.98 -10.12 -3.32
C GLU A 56 6.44 -9.65 -1.93
N CYS A 57 5.49 -9.20 -1.11
CA CYS A 57 5.76 -8.61 0.20
C CYS A 57 4.79 -9.10 1.28
N GLN A 58 5.08 -8.73 2.52
CA GLN A 58 4.21 -8.99 3.66
C GLN A 58 3.29 -7.80 3.95
N PRO A 59 2.14 -8.01 4.61
CA PRO A 59 1.26 -6.93 5.04
C PRO A 59 1.96 -5.84 5.86
N GLY A 60 2.93 -6.22 6.70
CA GLY A 60 3.72 -5.29 7.51
C GLY A 60 4.68 -4.40 6.70
N ASP A 61 4.99 -4.78 5.45
CA ASP A 61 5.73 -3.90 4.53
C ASP A 61 4.85 -2.78 3.95
N ILE A 62 3.52 -2.97 4.00
CA ILE A 62 2.53 -2.03 3.45
C ILE A 62 1.91 -1.19 4.57
N LEU A 63 1.55 -1.81 5.69
CA LEU A 63 0.82 -1.18 6.79
C LEU A 63 1.77 -0.97 7.95
N GLU A 64 2.00 0.29 8.30
CA GLU A 64 2.83 0.69 9.44
C GLU A 64 1.97 1.46 10.42
N TYR A 65 2.01 1.06 11.69
CA TYR A 65 1.44 1.87 12.76
C TYR A 65 2.49 2.84 13.25
N LYS A 66 2.22 4.15 13.18
CA LYS A 66 3.02 5.17 13.86
C LYS A 66 2.31 5.70 15.08
N SER A 67 3.00 5.62 16.21
CA SER A 67 2.59 6.29 17.44
C SER A 67 2.91 7.78 17.34
N ASP A 68 2.21 8.62 18.10
CA ASP A 68 2.48 10.07 18.09
C ASP A 68 3.86 10.40 18.72
N GLU A 69 4.48 9.44 19.42
CA GLU A 69 5.82 9.52 20.01
C GLU A 69 6.95 9.29 19.00
N ASP A 70 6.65 8.79 17.79
CA ASP A 70 7.65 8.48 16.75
C ASP A 70 8.01 9.70 15.86
N THR A 71 7.62 10.90 16.28
CA THR A 71 7.95 12.15 15.57
C THR A 71 9.28 12.71 16.09
N ASN A 72 10.40 12.13 15.66
CA ASN A 72 11.73 12.73 15.77
C ASN A 72 12.08 13.51 14.51
#